data_AF-A0A2P4SQH6-F1
#
_entry.id   AF-A0A2P4SQH6-F1
#
_cell.length_a   1.000
_cell.length_b   1.000
_cell.length_c   1.000
_cell.angle_alpha   90.00
_cell.angle_beta   90.00
_cell.angle_gamma   90.00
#
_symmetry.space_group_name_H-M   'P 1'
#
loop_
_entity.id
_entity.type
_entity.pdbx_description
1 polymer ?
#
loop_
_entity_poly.entity_id
_entity_poly.type
_entity_poly.pdbx_seq_one_letter_code
_entity_poly.pdbx_strand_id
1 'polypeptide(L)'
;MAKLSTLSLPGGFFQSQLIQKNLIDYFVPFLPLEYKHVKQCVREELHAQGHPEEEDLITEIASAMADYPSEERLYSSKGCKTVASRVALST
;
A
#
# COMPACT_ATOMS: atom_id res chain seq x y z
N MET A 1 -2.12 5.66 -3.51
CA MET A 1 -3.54 5.49 -3.90
C MET A 1 -3.83 6.43 -5.05
N ALA A 2 -3.94 5.93 -6.28
CA ALA A 2 -4.47 6.74 -7.37
C ALA A 2 -5.98 6.80 -7.19
N LYS A 3 -6.52 7.95 -6.79
CA LYS A 3 -7.97 8.14 -6.77
C LYS A 3 -8.43 8.10 -8.23
N LEU A 4 -9.22 7.09 -8.60
CA LEU A 4 -9.92 6.97 -9.89
C LEU A 4 -10.59 8.30 -10.29
N SER A 5 -11.01 9.08 -9.29
CA SER A 5 -11.55 10.43 -9.37
C SER A 5 -10.68 11.42 -10.17
N THR A 6 -9.35 11.30 -10.17
CA THR A 6 -8.47 12.30 -10.80
C THR A 6 -8.42 12.18 -12.33
N LEU A 7 -8.89 11.08 -12.93
CA LEU A 7 -8.99 10.96 -14.38
C LEU A 7 -10.17 11.75 -14.95
N SER A 8 -11.23 11.95 -14.17
CA SER A 8 -12.51 12.54 -14.61
C SER A 8 -12.86 13.87 -13.93
N LEU A 9 -12.09 14.34 -12.95
CA LEU A 9 -12.28 15.64 -12.30
C LEU A 9 -11.73 16.82 -13.12
N PRO A 10 -12.35 18.02 -13.02
CA PRO A 10 -11.77 19.25 -13.57
C PRO A 10 -10.42 19.53 -12.91
N GLY A 11 -9.36 19.67 -13.73
CA GLY A 11 -7.97 19.78 -13.27
C GLY A 11 -7.16 18.46 -13.28
N GLY A 12 -7.80 17.34 -13.60
CA GLY A 12 -7.16 16.04 -13.81
C GLY A 12 -6.79 15.74 -15.27
N PHE A 13 -6.47 14.48 -15.59
CA PHE A 13 -6.19 14.05 -16.98
C PHE A 13 -7.41 14.14 -17.92
N PHE A 14 -8.59 14.49 -17.39
CA PHE A 14 -9.84 14.65 -18.14
C PHE A 14 -9.73 15.64 -19.31
N GLN A 15 -8.85 16.64 -19.19
CA GLN A 15 -8.57 17.62 -20.26
C GLN A 15 -7.31 17.30 -21.10
N SER A 16 -6.61 16.20 -20.81
CA SER A 16 -5.42 15.81 -21.57
C SER A 16 -5.80 15.14 -22.90
N GLN A 17 -4.98 15.35 -23.93
CA GLN A 17 -5.17 14.68 -25.22
C GLN A 17 -5.11 13.14 -25.11
N LEU A 18 -4.47 12.60 -24.06
CA LEU A 18 -4.36 11.16 -23.82
C LEU A 18 -5.73 10.51 -23.58
N ILE A 19 -6.60 11.18 -22.82
CA ILE A 19 -7.96 10.68 -22.53
C ILE A 19 -8.94 11.08 -23.64
N GLN A 20 -8.82 12.29 -24.20
CA GLN A 20 -9.69 12.73 -25.30
C GLN A 20 -9.52 11.86 -26.56
N LYS A 21 -8.34 11.28 -26.78
CA LYS A 21 -8.06 10.36 -27.88
C LYS A 21 -8.24 8.88 -27.53
N ASN A 22 -8.75 8.56 -26.32
CA ASN A 22 -8.92 7.19 -25.83
C ASN A 22 -7.66 6.31 -26.00
N LEU A 23 -6.46 6.86 -25.73
CA LEU A 23 -5.21 6.09 -25.84
C LEU A 23 -4.99 5.13 -24.66
N ILE A 24 -5.89 5.13 -23.68
CA ILE A 24 -5.89 4.22 -22.53
C ILE A 24 -7.13 3.33 -22.68
N ASP A 25 -6.92 2.06 -23.02
CA ASP A 25 -8.01 1.10 -23.20
C ASP A 25 -8.62 0.66 -21.86
N TYR A 26 -7.79 0.52 -20.82
CA TYR A 26 -8.21 0.02 -19.52
C TYR A 26 -7.53 0.73 -18.37
N PHE A 27 -8.30 1.03 -17.33
CA PHE A 27 -7.79 1.49 -16.06
C PHE A 27 -7.97 0.42 -14.99
N VAL A 28 -6.86 0.00 -14.37
CA VAL A 28 -6.85 -1.00 -13.30
C VAL A 28 -6.49 -0.30 -11.98
N PRO A 29 -7.48 0.06 -11.14
CA PRO A 29 -7.21 0.67 -9.84
C PRO A 29 -6.64 -0.36 -8.87
N PHE A 30 -5.54 -0.01 -8.22
CA PHE A 30 -5.02 -0.75 -7.08
C PHE A 30 -5.60 -0.21 -5.78
N LEU A 31 -6.16 -1.11 -4.97
CA LEU A 31 -6.70 -0.77 -3.66
C LEU A 31 -5.59 -0.67 -2.60
N PRO A 32 -5.82 0.10 -1.52
CA PRO A 32 -4.98 0.08 -0.33
C PRO A 32 -4.86 -1.33 0.25
N LEU A 33 -3.71 -1.66 0.83
CA LEU A 33 -3.50 -2.96 1.45
C LEU A 33 -4.07 -2.97 2.87
N GLU A 34 -4.97 -3.90 3.16
CA GLU A 34 -5.40 -4.23 4.53
C GLU A 34 -4.24 -4.75 5.40
N TYR A 35 -4.41 -4.65 6.73
CA TYR A 35 -3.52 -5.22 7.75
C TYR A 35 -3.07 -6.66 7.44
N LYS A 36 -3.98 -7.53 7.00
CA LYS A 36 -3.68 -8.93 6.68
C LYS A 36 -2.63 -9.09 5.56
N HIS A 37 -2.66 -8.21 4.55
CA HIS A 37 -1.70 -8.21 3.46
C HIS A 37 -0.35 -7.68 3.93
N VAL A 38 -0.34 -6.69 4.81
CA VAL A 38 0.89 -6.16 5.40
C VAL A 38 1.57 -7.22 6.27
N LYS A 39 0.83 -7.99 7.08
CA LYS A 39 1.40 -9.13 7.83
C LYS A 39 2.15 -10.12 6.91
N GLN A 40 1.59 -10.43 5.74
CA GLN A 40 2.24 -11.33 4.77
C GLN A 40 3.54 -10.73 4.23
N CYS A 41 3.55 -9.44 3.91
CA CYS A 41 4.76 -8.76 3.47
C CYS A 41 5.85 -8.72 4.54
N VAL A 42 5.48 -8.49 5.81
CA VAL A 42 6.45 -8.49 6.93
C VAL A 42 7.04 -9.88 7.14
N ARG A 43 6.23 -10.93 7.07
CA ARG A 43 6.70 -12.31 7.16
C ARG A 43 7.72 -12.63 6.07
N GLU A 44 7.39 -12.30 4.82
CA GLU A 44 8.29 -12.52 3.70
C GLU A 44 9.59 -11.71 3.83
N GLU A 45 9.51 -10.48 4.33
CA GLU A 45 10.69 -9.64 4.55
C GLU A 45 11.61 -10.19 5.65
N LEU A 46 11.05 -10.64 6.79
CA LEU A 46 11.83 -11.29 7.85
C LEU A 46 12.53 -12.54 7.32
N HIS A 47 11.80 -13.37 6.57
CA HIS A 47 12.35 -14.55 5.92
C HIS A 47 13.47 -14.19 4.93
N ALA A 48 13.27 -13.18 4.07
CA ALA A 48 14.26 -12.72 3.10
C ALA A 48 15.54 -12.16 3.75
N GLN A 49 15.42 -11.53 4.92
CA GLN A 49 16.56 -11.01 5.70
C GLN A 49 17.18 -12.06 6.64
N GLY A 50 16.59 -13.25 6.76
CA GLY A 50 17.07 -14.32 7.64
C GLY A 50 16.76 -14.11 9.13
N HIS A 51 15.80 -13.25 9.45
CA HIS A 51 15.31 -13.04 10.80
C HIS A 51 14.26 -14.10 11.20
N PRO A 52 14.14 -14.42 12.49
CA PRO A 52 13.08 -15.31 12.97
C PRO A 52 11.70 -14.68 12.72
N GLU A 53 10.77 -15.48 12.20
CA GLU A 53 9.38 -15.09 11.94
C GLU A 53 8.56 -15.10 13.25
N GLU A 54 8.91 -14.24 14.19
CA GLU A 54 8.18 -14.10 15.46
C GLU A 54 6.83 -13.40 15.23
N GLU A 55 5.71 -14.07 15.54
CA GLU A 55 4.37 -13.55 15.27
C GLU A 55 4.04 -12.23 16.00
N ASP A 56 4.63 -12.02 17.18
CA ASP A 56 4.45 -10.79 17.96
C ASP A 56 5.12 -9.60 17.25
N LEU A 57 6.35 -9.78 16.77
CA LEU A 57 7.07 -8.79 15.96
C LEU A 57 6.36 -8.50 14.63
N ILE A 58 5.89 -9.53 13.94
CA ILE A 58 5.12 -9.38 12.69
C ILE A 58 3.87 -8.54 12.94
N THR A 59 3.16 -8.83 14.03
CA THR A 59 1.93 -8.13 14.43
C THR A 59 2.22 -6.68 14.82
N GLU A 60 3.29 -6.42 15.56
CA GLU A 60 3.73 -5.08 15.93
C GLU A 60 4.02 -4.23 14.69
N ILE A 61 4.90 -4.71 13.80
CA ILE A 61 5.27 -4.00 12.58
C ILE A 61 4.05 -3.75 11.69
N ALA A 62 3.21 -4.77 11.47
CA ALA A 62 2.02 -4.62 10.63
C ALA A 62 1.00 -3.63 11.22
N SER A 63 0.83 -3.61 12.55
CA SER A 63 -0.07 -2.67 13.23
C SER A 63 0.42 -1.22 13.14
N ALA A 64 1.73 -1.01 13.22
CA ALA A 64 2.35 0.30 13.05
C ALA A 64 2.23 0.83 11.61
N MET A 65 2.05 -0.07 10.64
CA MET A 65 1.92 0.26 9.21
C MET A 65 0.48 0.46 8.74
N ALA A 66 -0.51 -0.03 9.47
CA ALA A 66 -1.91 0.26 9.23
C ALA A 66 -2.24 1.65 9.80
N ASP A 67 -2.48 2.62 8.91
CA ASP A 67 -2.55 4.06 9.21
C ASP A 67 -3.79 4.75 8.63
N TYR A 68 -4.65 4.02 7.92
CA TYR A 68 -5.81 4.58 7.21
C TYR A 68 -7.07 3.71 7.37
N PRO A 69 -8.27 4.28 7.57
CA PRO A 69 -8.56 5.68 7.90
C PRO A 69 -7.97 6.06 9.27
N SER A 70 -7.85 7.35 9.59
CA SER A 70 -7.26 7.81 10.86
C SER A 70 -7.92 7.20 12.10
N GLU A 71 -9.24 7.00 12.04
CA GLU A 71 -10.05 6.49 13.15
C GLU A 71 -9.88 4.98 13.37
N GLU A 72 -9.89 4.20 12.29
CA GLU A 72 -9.98 2.73 12.36
C GLU A 72 -8.66 2.02 12.04
N ARG A 73 -7.74 2.68 11.32
CA ARG A 73 -6.40 2.18 10.96
C ARG A 73 -6.43 0.76 10.36
N LEU A 74 -7.33 0.51 9.40
CA LEU A 74 -7.54 -0.80 8.79
C LEU A 74 -6.62 -1.11 7.60
N TYR A 75 -6.18 -0.08 6.91
CA TYR A 75 -5.41 -0.11 5.68
C TYR A 75 -4.06 0.60 5.86
N SER A 76 -3.09 0.20 5.06
CA SER A 76 -1.82 0.91 4.93
C SER A 76 -1.83 1.80 3.69
N SER A 77 -1.62 3.09 3.90
CA SER A 77 -1.48 4.09 2.84
C SER A 77 -0.26 3.85 1.94
N LYS A 78 0.79 3.25 2.51
CA LYS A 78 2.06 2.93 1.85
C LYS A 78 2.12 1.48 1.35
N GLY A 79 1.19 0.62 1.77
CA GLY A 79 1.23 -0.81 1.49
C GLY A 79 2.55 -1.42 1.95
N CYS A 80 3.13 -2.32 1.16
CA CYS A 80 4.37 -3.00 1.54
C CYS A 80 5.66 -2.23 1.21
N LYS A 81 5.54 -1.02 0.67
CA LYS A 81 6.69 -0.24 0.16
C LYS A 81 7.74 0.08 1.23
N THR A 82 7.34 0.22 2.49
CA THR A 82 8.23 0.59 3.59
C THR A 82 8.49 -0.55 4.59
N VAL A 83 8.09 -1.78 4.27
CA VAL A 83 8.23 -2.94 5.18
C VAL A 83 9.70 -3.22 5.49
N ALA A 84 10.57 -3.28 4.48
CA ALA A 84 12.02 -3.49 4.67
C ALA A 84 12.66 -2.51 5.66
N SER A 85 12.33 -1.21 5.54
CA SER A 85 12.81 -0.18 6.46
C SER A 85 12.24 -0.33 7.87
N ARG A 86 11.03 -0.87 8.02
CA ARG A 86 10.42 -1.10 9.34
C ARG A 86 11.04 -2.31 10.02
N VAL A 87 11.22 -3.41 9.29
CA VAL A 87 11.90 -4.61 9.78
C VAL A 87 13.30 -4.24 10.29
N ALA A 88 14.11 -3.56 9.48
CA ALA A 88 15.46 -3.14 9.86
C ALA A 88 15.54 -2.18 11.07
N LEU A 89 14.44 -1.57 11.50
CA LEU A 89 14.38 -0.72 12.71
C LEU A 89 13.88 -1.48 13.94
N SER A 90 13.24 -2.63 13.74
CA SER A 90 12.59 -3.43 14.79
C SER A 90 13.34 -4.73 15.11
N THR A 91 14.29 -5.14 14.26
CA THR A 91 15.24 -6.25 14.46
C THR A 91 16.64 -5.73 14.73
#